data_AF-A0AAU2ARG1-F1
#
_entry.id   AF-A0AAU2ARG1-F1
#
_cell.length_a   1.000
_cell.length_b   1.000
_cell.length_c   1.000
_cell.angle_alpha   90.00
_cell.angle_beta   90.00
_cell.angle_gamma   90.00
#
_symmetry.space_group_name_H-M   'P 1'
#
loop_
_entity.id
_entity.type
_entity.pdbx_description
1 polymer ?
#
loop_
_entity_poly.entity_id
_entity_poly.type
_entity_poly.pdbx_seq_one_letter_code
_entity_poly.pdbx_strand_id
1 'polypeptide(L)'
;MMRSVEITTVLTGQFRAPGFHNLHWRSRIGMNLDCFICERTGRTTYLELGAERAVCSGDRVRGEHFTAARIAAFDRTEERERLTLRAVVDFWWAPFQDEKRDRAASALTASPWVRLHLGHHCPENQVSGEATIQSNMVRPVDIRCESCGQLLASSIEAPTIRLLN
;
A
#
# COMPACT_ATOMS: atom_id res chain seq x y z
N MET A 1 11.41 19.16 2.88
CA MET A 1 11.76 18.87 1.47
C MET A 1 10.80 17.83 0.92
N MET A 2 10.36 17.98 -0.32
CA MET A 2 9.53 16.96 -0.99
C MET A 2 10.41 15.77 -1.41
N ARG A 3 9.87 14.56 -1.28
CA ARG A 3 10.46 13.29 -1.71
C ARG A 3 9.40 12.47 -2.43
N SER A 4 9.83 11.57 -3.31
CA SER A 4 8.92 10.69 -4.04
C SER A 4 9.42 9.26 -3.97
N VAL A 5 8.50 8.31 -3.85
CA VAL A 5 8.78 6.88 -3.95
C VAL A 5 7.92 6.25 -5.03
N GLU A 6 8.51 5.34 -5.78
CA GLU A 6 7.79 4.46 -6.68
C GLU A 6 7.53 3.12 -5.99
N ILE A 7 6.30 2.65 -6.14
CA ILE A 7 5.84 1.36 -5.66
C ILE A 7 5.42 0.54 -6.87
N THR A 8 5.96 -0.66 -7.02
CA THR A 8 5.57 -1.59 -8.09
C THR A 8 5.22 -2.96 -7.54
N THR A 9 4.23 -3.60 -8.15
CA THR A 9 3.86 -4.98 -7.81
C THR A 9 3.14 -5.66 -8.98
N VAL A 10 3.19 -6.99 -9.00
CA VAL A 10 2.48 -7.83 -9.95
C VAL A 10 1.79 -8.95 -9.18
N LEU A 11 0.52 -9.17 -9.52
CA LEU A 11 -0.25 -10.34 -9.13
C LEU A 11 -0.42 -11.24 -10.35
N THR A 12 -0.32 -12.55 -10.13
CA THR A 12 -0.58 -13.58 -11.15
C THR A 12 -1.89 -14.30 -10.85
N GLY A 13 -2.73 -14.53 -11.84
CA GLY A 13 -4.04 -15.18 -11.66
C GLY A 13 -4.83 -15.17 -12.95
N GLN A 14 -6.02 -15.79 -12.98
CA GLN A 14 -6.86 -15.80 -14.19
C GLN A 14 -7.87 -14.65 -14.15
N PHE A 15 -7.49 -13.48 -14.65
CA PHE A 15 -8.28 -12.24 -14.50
C PHE A 15 -9.36 -12.02 -15.57
N ARG A 16 -9.49 -12.93 -16.54
CA ARG A 16 -10.52 -12.85 -17.60
C ARG A 16 -11.19 -14.19 -17.90
N ALA A 17 -11.11 -15.13 -16.97
CA ALA A 17 -11.74 -16.44 -17.11
C ALA A 17 -13.20 -16.41 -16.60
N PRO A 18 -14.07 -17.33 -17.06
CA PRO A 18 -15.36 -17.57 -16.41
C PRO A 18 -15.16 -17.83 -14.90
N GLY A 19 -16.02 -17.25 -14.07
CA GLY A 19 -15.86 -17.31 -12.59
C GLY A 19 -14.86 -16.28 -12.03
N PHE A 20 -14.41 -15.33 -12.84
CA PHE A 20 -13.58 -14.23 -12.37
C PHE A 20 -14.30 -13.39 -11.31
N HIS A 21 -13.57 -13.09 -10.23
CA HIS A 21 -14.07 -12.36 -9.08
C HIS A 21 -13.90 -10.84 -9.19
N ASN A 22 -13.75 -10.27 -10.40
CA ASN A 22 -13.56 -8.83 -10.58
C ASN A 22 -12.48 -8.23 -9.66
N LEU A 23 -11.37 -8.96 -9.46
CA LEU A 23 -10.25 -8.52 -8.61
C LEU A 23 -9.61 -7.25 -9.19
N HIS A 24 -9.47 -6.22 -8.38
CA HIS A 24 -8.90 -4.94 -8.81
C HIS A 24 -8.15 -4.23 -7.68
N TRP A 25 -7.20 -3.37 -8.06
CA TRP A 25 -6.56 -2.45 -7.12
C TRP A 25 -7.53 -1.39 -6.64
N ARG A 26 -7.62 -1.22 -5.31
CA ARG A 26 -8.30 -0.08 -4.69
C ARG A 26 -7.36 1.13 -4.67
N SER A 27 -7.96 2.30 -4.65
CA SER A 27 -7.31 3.61 -4.60
C SER A 27 -6.59 3.92 -3.27
N ARG A 28 -6.21 2.92 -2.48
CA ARG A 28 -5.67 3.08 -1.13
C ARG A 28 -4.30 2.43 -0.99
N ILE A 29 -3.36 3.15 -0.41
CA ILE A 29 -2.02 2.68 -0.07
C ILE A 29 -1.79 2.91 1.43
N GLY A 30 -1.38 1.86 2.14
CA GLY A 30 -0.75 2.00 3.46
C GLY A 30 0.76 1.95 3.30
N MET A 31 1.51 2.85 3.91
CA MET A 31 2.97 2.84 3.88
C MET A 31 3.52 3.26 5.23
N ASN A 32 4.65 2.72 5.68
CA ASN A 32 5.35 3.33 6.80
C ASN A 32 6.21 4.51 6.36
N LEU A 33 5.98 5.66 6.99
CA LEU A 33 6.76 6.86 6.81
C LEU A 33 7.17 7.41 8.17
N ASP A 34 8.31 8.08 8.21
CA ASP A 34 8.69 8.89 9.36
C ASP A 34 7.88 10.19 9.31
N CYS A 35 7.11 10.46 10.36
CA CYS A 35 6.21 11.61 10.40
C CYS A 35 6.82 12.73 11.23
N PHE A 36 7.31 13.78 10.56
CA PHE A 36 7.89 14.96 11.23
C PHE A 36 6.84 15.78 12.00
N ILE A 37 5.55 15.63 11.68
CA ILE A 37 4.49 16.36 12.38
C ILE A 37 4.38 15.87 13.82
N CYS A 38 4.39 14.56 14.04
CA CYS A 38 4.38 13.96 15.38
C CYS A 38 5.76 13.54 15.88
N GLU A 39 6.80 13.79 15.10
CA GLU A 39 8.19 13.44 15.39
C GLU A 39 8.37 11.95 15.72
N ARG A 40 7.65 11.08 14.99
CA ARG A 40 7.70 9.62 15.16
C ARG A 40 8.21 8.91 13.91
N THR A 41 9.16 8.01 14.12
CA THR A 41 9.65 7.11 13.06
C THR A 41 8.66 5.97 12.76
N GLY A 42 8.69 5.43 11.55
CA GLY A 42 8.03 4.18 11.16
C GLY A 42 6.52 4.16 11.39
N ARG A 43 5.83 5.28 11.15
CA ARG A 43 4.38 5.39 11.32
C ARG A 43 3.64 4.87 10.10
N THR A 44 2.60 4.06 10.32
CA THR A 44 1.66 3.74 9.25
C THR A 44 0.95 5.01 8.80
N THR A 45 1.05 5.29 7.51
CA THR A 45 0.44 6.42 6.82
C THR A 45 -0.48 5.85 5.73
N TYR A 46 -1.74 6.28 5.74
CA TYR A 46 -2.74 5.87 4.76
C TYR A 46 -2.95 6.99 3.74
N LEU A 47 -2.85 6.63 2.47
CA LEU A 47 -3.04 7.50 1.33
C LEU A 47 -4.24 7.01 0.51
N GLU A 48 -5.04 7.95 0.02
CA GLU A 48 -6.16 7.69 -0.88
C GLU A 48 -5.94 8.47 -2.19
N LEU A 49 -6.22 7.86 -3.34
CA LEU A 49 -6.07 8.51 -4.64
C LEU A 49 -7.01 9.72 -4.75
N GLY A 50 -6.47 10.85 -5.19
CA GLY A 50 -7.20 12.12 -5.27
C GLY A 50 -7.26 12.90 -3.97
N ALA A 51 -6.76 12.36 -2.85
CA ALA A 51 -6.57 13.13 -1.63
C ALA A 51 -5.23 13.87 -1.67
N GLU A 52 -5.26 15.18 -1.35
CA GLU A 52 -4.06 16.03 -1.26
C GLU A 52 -3.26 15.82 0.04
N ARG A 53 -3.75 15.00 0.95
CA ARG A 53 -3.13 14.70 2.25
C ARG A 53 -3.37 13.25 2.65
N ALA A 54 -2.41 12.70 3.37
CA ALA A 54 -2.49 11.37 3.93
C ALA A 54 -2.86 11.43 5.42
N VAL A 55 -3.21 10.29 6.00
CA VAL A 55 -3.50 10.15 7.43
C VAL A 55 -2.39 9.35 8.09
N CYS A 56 -1.64 9.99 8.97
CA CYS A 56 -0.74 9.30 9.88
C CYS A 56 -1.55 8.67 11.01
N SER A 57 -1.32 7.38 11.26
CA SER A 57 -1.95 6.64 12.36
C SER A 57 -1.67 7.22 13.77
N GLY A 58 -0.63 8.05 13.91
CA GLY A 58 -0.29 8.75 15.15
C GLY A 58 -0.01 7.86 16.37
N ASP A 59 0.43 8.43 17.48
CA ASP A 59 0.62 7.65 18.70
C ASP A 59 -0.56 7.81 19.68
N ARG A 60 -0.46 7.18 20.85
CA ARG A 60 -1.49 7.26 21.88
C ARG A 60 -1.74 8.68 22.40
N VAL A 61 -0.80 9.60 22.21
CA VAL A 61 -0.89 10.97 22.73
C VAL A 61 -1.54 11.88 21.71
N ARG A 62 -1.07 11.85 20.45
CA ARG A 62 -1.58 12.74 19.40
C ARG A 62 -2.78 12.19 18.63
N GLY A 63 -2.98 10.87 18.63
CA GLY A 63 -3.99 10.23 17.78
C GLY A 63 -3.71 10.42 16.29
N GLU A 64 -4.65 9.95 15.46
CA GLU A 64 -4.57 10.11 14.00
C GLU A 64 -4.55 11.59 13.61
N HIS A 65 -3.73 11.92 12.61
CA HIS A 65 -3.62 13.30 12.10
C HIS A 65 -3.20 13.31 10.63
N PHE A 66 -3.48 14.43 9.96
CA PHE A 66 -3.06 14.60 8.57
C PHE A 66 -1.55 14.79 8.45
N THR A 67 -0.98 14.25 7.37
CA THR A 67 0.40 14.48 6.96
C THR A 67 0.48 14.82 5.47
N ALA A 68 1.49 15.59 5.11
CA ALA A 68 1.72 16.06 3.75
C ALA A 68 2.32 14.92 2.89
N ALA A 69 1.47 13.97 2.51
CA ALA A 69 1.77 12.94 1.53
C ALA A 69 0.54 12.69 0.65
N ARG A 70 0.76 12.30 -0.61
CA ARG A 70 -0.31 12.04 -1.58
C ARG A 70 0.12 10.99 -2.60
N ILE A 71 -0.85 10.36 -3.26
CA ILE A 71 -0.59 9.53 -4.44
C ILE A 71 -0.50 10.46 -5.65
N ALA A 72 0.70 10.60 -6.21
CA ALA A 72 0.98 11.49 -7.34
C ALA A 72 0.70 10.83 -8.70
N ALA A 73 0.86 9.51 -8.79
CA ALA A 73 0.49 8.69 -9.95
C ALA A 73 0.02 7.31 -9.48
N PHE A 74 -0.94 6.73 -10.19
CA PHE A 74 -1.51 5.42 -9.87
C PHE A 74 -1.95 4.71 -11.15
N ASP A 75 -1.02 3.99 -11.75
CA ASP A 75 -1.22 3.25 -12.99
C ASP A 75 -1.47 1.79 -12.68
N ARG A 76 -2.58 1.26 -13.21
CA ARG A 76 -2.95 -0.15 -13.11
C ARG A 76 -3.12 -0.74 -14.50
N THR A 77 -2.59 -1.93 -14.68
CA THR A 77 -2.71 -2.68 -15.93
C THR A 77 -3.29 -4.05 -15.62
N GLU A 78 -4.33 -4.42 -16.36
CA GLU A 78 -4.99 -5.72 -16.25
C GLU A 78 -4.85 -6.49 -17.58
N GLU A 79 -4.12 -7.59 -17.51
CA GLU A 79 -3.93 -8.55 -18.57
C GLU A 79 -4.67 -9.85 -18.24
N ARG A 80 -4.64 -10.84 -19.16
CA ARG A 80 -5.32 -12.13 -18.93
C ARG A 80 -4.81 -12.86 -17.70
N GLU A 81 -3.50 -12.79 -17.46
CA GLU A 81 -2.81 -13.58 -16.42
C GLU A 81 -2.13 -12.72 -15.35
N ARG A 82 -2.15 -11.40 -15.52
CA ARG A 82 -1.40 -10.45 -14.69
C ARG A 82 -2.25 -9.24 -14.32
N LEU A 83 -2.12 -8.82 -13.07
CA LEU A 83 -2.66 -7.57 -12.56
C LEU A 83 -1.51 -6.77 -11.94
N THR A 84 -1.13 -5.68 -12.58
CA THR A 84 0.05 -4.88 -12.24
C THR A 84 -0.37 -3.54 -11.65
N LEU A 85 0.40 -3.06 -10.67
CA LEU A 85 0.30 -1.71 -10.14
C LEU A 85 1.66 -1.02 -10.19
N ARG A 86 1.66 0.22 -10.65
CA ARG A 86 2.76 1.19 -10.49
C ARG A 86 2.17 2.46 -9.88
N ALA A 87 2.61 2.81 -8.69
CA ALA A 87 2.18 4.01 -7.99
C ALA A 87 3.38 4.89 -7.63
N VAL A 88 3.19 6.21 -7.67
CA VAL A 88 4.15 7.18 -7.15
C VAL A 88 3.51 7.90 -5.97
N VAL A 89 4.20 7.90 -4.84
CA VAL A 89 3.80 8.62 -3.63
C VAL A 89 4.75 9.77 -3.39
N ASP A 90 4.21 10.98 -3.34
CA ASP A 90 4.93 12.17 -2.91
C ASP A 90 4.71 12.37 -1.42
N PHE A 91 5.76 12.74 -0.68
CA PHE A 91 5.65 13.12 0.71
C PHE A 91 6.66 14.19 1.09
N TRP A 92 6.24 15.06 1.98
CA TRP A 92 7.11 16.04 2.61
C TRP A 92 7.82 15.42 3.80
N TRP A 93 9.12 15.65 3.86
CA TRP A 93 9.97 15.16 4.93
C TRP A 93 10.89 16.26 5.46
N ALA A 94 11.16 16.21 6.75
CA ALA A 94 12.15 17.03 7.45
C ALA A 94 12.89 16.15 8.47
N PRO A 95 14.17 16.41 8.76
CA PRO A 95 14.91 15.69 9.79
C PRO A 95 14.32 15.98 11.18
N PHE A 96 14.25 14.95 12.03
CA PHE A 96 13.88 15.05 13.44
C PHE A 96 14.47 13.88 14.23
N GLN A 97 14.49 13.97 15.56
CA GLN A 97 14.86 12.88 16.46
C GLN A 97 13.57 12.31 17.09
N ASP A 98 13.33 11.00 16.95
CA ASP A 98 12.26 10.32 17.68
C ASP A 98 12.73 10.05 19.11
N GLU A 99 12.45 10.98 20.02
CA GLU A 99 12.91 10.92 21.42
C GLU A 99 12.52 9.63 22.14
N LYS A 100 11.34 9.08 21.85
CA LYS A 100 10.87 7.85 22.51
C LYS A 100 11.61 6.60 22.04
N ARG A 101 12.17 6.60 20.82
CA ARG A 101 12.94 5.48 20.27
C ARG A 101 14.44 5.76 20.20
N ASP A 102 14.85 6.95 20.59
CA ASP A 102 16.19 7.49 20.42
C ASP A 102 16.77 7.21 19.02
N ARG A 103 16.02 7.63 18.00
CA ARG A 103 16.35 7.34 16.60
C ARG A 103 16.16 8.55 15.70
N ALA A 104 17.17 8.85 14.89
CA ALA A 104 17.09 9.85 13.85
C ALA A 104 16.13 9.40 12.74
N ALA A 105 15.28 10.31 12.28
CA ALA A 105 14.42 10.09 11.14
C ALA A 105 15.21 10.01 9.82
N SER A 106 14.67 9.25 8.86
CA SER A 106 15.21 9.16 7.50
C SER A 106 14.11 9.38 6.47
N ALA A 107 14.46 9.97 5.32
CA ALA A 107 13.49 10.32 4.28
C ALA A 107 12.69 9.09 3.80
N LEU A 108 13.40 8.00 3.49
CA LEU A 108 12.81 6.67 3.46
C LEU A 108 13.19 6.00 4.77
N THR A 109 12.21 5.52 5.54
CA THR A 109 12.49 4.80 6.79
C THR A 109 13.37 3.58 6.49
N ALA A 110 14.24 3.17 7.43
CA ALA A 110 15.26 2.15 7.12
C ALA A 110 14.69 0.75 6.81
N SER A 111 13.40 0.53 7.07
CA SER A 111 12.71 -0.72 6.75
C SER A 111 11.34 -0.39 6.16
N PRO A 112 11.29 0.15 4.93
CA PRO A 112 10.05 0.59 4.32
C PRO A 112 9.18 -0.61 3.99
N TRP A 113 7.90 -0.49 4.27
CA TRP A 113 6.88 -1.43 3.89
C TRP A 113 5.67 -0.71 3.31
N VAL A 114 5.00 -1.41 2.41
CA VAL A 114 3.76 -0.96 1.78
C VAL A 114 2.69 -2.03 1.93
N ARG A 115 1.45 -1.61 2.13
CA ARG A 115 0.22 -2.39 2.07
C ARG A 115 -0.62 -1.85 0.92
N LEU A 116 -0.93 -2.72 -0.02
CA LEU A 116 -1.75 -2.41 -1.17
C LEU A 116 -3.11 -3.05 -0.97
N HIS A 117 -4.17 -2.29 -1.24
CA HIS A 117 -5.54 -2.72 -1.02
C HIS A 117 -6.16 -3.22 -2.32
N LEU A 118 -6.88 -4.32 -2.23
CA LEU A 118 -7.58 -4.99 -3.32
C LEU A 118 -9.07 -5.06 -2.99
N GLY A 119 -9.89 -4.97 -4.03
CA GLY A 119 -11.31 -5.26 -3.99
C GLY A 119 -11.64 -6.41 -4.93
N HIS A 120 -12.66 -7.18 -4.61
CA HIS A 120 -13.19 -8.22 -5.48
C HIS A 120 -14.70 -8.36 -5.27
N HIS A 121 -15.38 -8.99 -6.22
CA HIS A 121 -16.78 -9.35 -6.17
C HIS A 121 -16.94 -10.83 -6.51
N CYS A 122 -17.44 -11.62 -5.55
CA CYS A 122 -17.62 -13.06 -5.71
C CYS A 122 -18.82 -13.37 -6.61
N PRO A 123 -18.64 -14.04 -7.76
CA PRO A 123 -19.75 -14.37 -8.66
C PRO A 123 -20.64 -15.49 -8.10
N GLU A 124 -20.14 -16.33 -7.20
CA GLU A 124 -20.90 -17.44 -6.60
C GLU A 124 -21.88 -16.94 -5.54
N ASN A 125 -21.38 -16.14 -4.60
CA ASN A 125 -22.17 -15.66 -3.46
C ASN A 125 -22.67 -14.22 -3.61
N GLN A 126 -22.33 -13.55 -4.72
CA GLN A 126 -22.78 -12.18 -5.05
C GLN A 126 -22.40 -11.13 -3.98
N VAL A 127 -21.28 -11.34 -3.29
CA VAL A 127 -20.78 -10.44 -2.24
C VAL A 127 -19.46 -9.80 -2.64
N SER A 128 -19.27 -8.54 -2.25
CA SER A 128 -17.98 -7.87 -2.37
C SER A 128 -17.08 -8.24 -1.21
N GLY A 129 -15.78 -8.34 -1.48
CA GLY A 129 -14.77 -8.61 -0.48
C GLY A 129 -13.54 -7.74 -0.69
N GLU A 130 -12.70 -7.71 0.34
CA GLU A 130 -11.45 -6.96 0.33
C GLU A 130 -10.28 -7.89 0.56
N ALA A 131 -9.11 -7.52 0.05
CA ALA A 131 -7.87 -8.21 0.36
C ALA A 131 -6.74 -7.19 0.44
N THR A 132 -5.60 -7.61 1.00
CA THR A 132 -4.39 -6.78 0.99
C THR A 132 -3.17 -7.62 0.67
N ILE A 133 -2.17 -6.99 0.05
CA ILE A 133 -0.81 -7.54 -0.02
C ILE A 133 0.15 -6.57 0.63
N GLN A 134 1.19 -7.10 1.26
CA GLN A 134 2.20 -6.29 1.95
C GLN A 134 3.61 -6.73 1.57
N SER A 135 4.54 -5.78 1.48
CA SER A 135 5.95 -6.09 1.15
C SER A 135 6.68 -6.89 2.23
N ASN A 136 6.15 -6.93 3.47
CA ASN A 136 6.72 -7.64 4.61
C ASN A 136 6.09 -9.03 4.87
N MET A 137 5.35 -9.59 3.90
CA MET A 137 4.82 -10.96 4.01
C MET A 137 5.78 -11.98 3.38
N VAL A 138 5.78 -13.23 3.88
CA VAL A 138 6.50 -14.34 3.24
C VAL A 138 5.90 -14.62 1.85
N ARG A 139 6.75 -14.99 0.89
CA ARG A 139 6.37 -15.25 -0.50
C ARG A 139 6.66 -16.70 -0.92
N PRO A 140 5.87 -17.28 -1.83
CA PRO A 140 4.67 -16.71 -2.46
C PRO A 140 3.48 -16.62 -1.47
N VAL A 141 2.51 -15.75 -1.77
CA VAL A 141 1.25 -15.69 -1.00
C VAL A 141 0.04 -15.76 -1.93
N ASP A 142 -0.90 -16.62 -1.57
CA ASP A 142 -2.20 -16.75 -2.24
C ASP A 142 -3.22 -15.79 -1.62
N ILE A 143 -4.00 -15.18 -2.50
CA ILE A 143 -5.12 -14.31 -2.17
C ILE A 143 -6.38 -15.09 -2.55
N ARG A 144 -7.25 -15.35 -1.58
CA ARG A 144 -8.45 -16.16 -1.77
C ARG A 144 -9.72 -15.36 -1.47
N CYS A 145 -10.80 -15.71 -2.13
CA CYS A 145 -12.12 -15.19 -1.82
C CYS A 145 -12.53 -15.69 -0.43
N GLU A 146 -12.83 -14.78 0.49
CA GLU A 146 -13.26 -15.15 1.84
C GLU A 146 -14.62 -15.87 1.84
N SER A 147 -15.43 -15.66 0.81
CA SER A 147 -16.78 -16.18 0.71
C SER A 147 -16.85 -17.60 0.12
N CYS A 148 -16.10 -17.90 -0.94
CA CYS A 148 -16.12 -19.22 -1.60
C CYS A 148 -14.77 -19.97 -1.60
N GLY A 149 -13.71 -19.38 -1.06
CA GLY A 149 -12.38 -20.01 -0.94
C GLY A 149 -11.57 -20.10 -2.24
N GLN A 150 -12.14 -19.71 -3.38
CA GLN A 150 -11.46 -19.72 -4.68
C GLN A 150 -10.23 -18.81 -4.68
N LEU A 151 -9.20 -19.22 -5.44
CA LEU A 151 -7.98 -18.44 -5.62
C LEU A 151 -8.29 -17.22 -6.50
N LEU A 152 -8.04 -16.03 -5.97
CA LEU A 152 -8.19 -14.75 -6.67
C LEU A 152 -6.91 -14.43 -7.46
N ALA A 153 -5.77 -14.53 -6.79
CA ALA A 153 -4.45 -14.30 -7.35
C ALA A 153 -3.36 -14.84 -6.43
N SER A 154 -2.13 -14.91 -6.92
CA SER A 154 -0.93 -15.12 -6.13
C SER A 154 0.03 -13.94 -6.30
N SER A 155 0.68 -13.54 -5.21
CA SER A 155 1.81 -12.61 -5.23
C SER A 155 3.07 -13.45 -5.08
N ILE A 156 3.84 -13.57 -6.17
CA ILE A 156 5.09 -14.34 -6.19
C ILE A 156 6.24 -13.51 -5.62
N GLU A 157 6.29 -12.23 -5.98
CA GLU A 157 7.28 -11.27 -5.48
C GLU A 157 6.62 -10.25 -4.52
N ALA A 158 7.42 -9.73 -3.59
CA ALA A 158 6.97 -8.64 -2.73
C ALA A 158 6.84 -7.33 -3.54
N PRO A 159 5.86 -6.46 -3.21
CA PRO A 159 5.87 -5.09 -3.71
C PRO A 159 7.23 -4.42 -3.47
N THR A 160 7.78 -3.81 -4.52
CA THR A 160 9.04 -3.08 -4.42
C THR A 160 8.78 -1.62 -4.08
N ILE A 161 9.71 -1.01 -3.35
CA ILE A 161 9.65 0.41 -2.96
C ILE A 161 10.99 1.02 -3.33
N ARG A 162 10.97 2.04 -4.18
CA ARG A 162 12.17 2.71 -4.67
C ARG A 162 12.06 4.22 -4.43
N LEU A 163 13.03 4.80 -3.73
CA LEU A 163 13.14 6.26 -3.64
C LEU A 163 13.50 6.82 -5.02
N LEU A 164 12.78 7.86 -5.44
CA LEU A 164 13.07 8.62 -6.64
C LEU A 164 13.93 9.83 -6.25
N ASN A 165 15.01 10.06 -7.02
CA ASN A 165 15.97 11.14 -6.80
C ASN A 165 15.47 12.46 -7.39
#